data_AF-A0A928F084-F1
#
_entry.id   AF-A0A928F084-F1
#
_cell.length_a   1.000
_cell.length_b   1.000
_cell.length_c   1.000
_cell.angle_alpha   90.00
_cell.angle_beta   90.00
_cell.angle_gamma   90.00
#
_symmetry.space_group_name_H-M   'P 1'
#
loop_
_entity.id
_entity.type
_entity.pdbx_description
1 polymer ?
#
loop_
_entity_poly.entity_id
_entity_poly.type
_entity_poly.pdbx_seq_one_letter_code
_entity_poly.pdbx_strand_id
1 'polypeptide(L)'
;MTNYKTKKGSAELAKKIEEYFSLCDSANGGIGEKKATKPIKPYTLSGLLFHLDMSAKELDTLLQVRAPSRVISGAKRRIEAYIEENSLNGNLSATAAFNSLKEHFGWSAKESEKDETEGFTVELSDDAERFGA
;
A
#
# COMPACT_ATOMS: atom_id res chain seq x y z
N MET A 1 -8.76 25.39 -0.12
CA MET A 1 -7.91 24.31 0.45
C MET A 1 -7.85 24.45 1.96
N THR A 2 -8.27 23.42 2.71
CA THR A 2 -8.22 23.40 4.18
C THR A 2 -6.76 23.38 4.66
N ASN A 3 -6.42 24.23 5.62
CA ASN A 3 -5.08 24.24 6.22
C ASN A 3 -4.96 23.16 7.33
N TYR A 4 -4.50 21.98 6.94
CA TYR A 4 -4.32 20.83 7.85
C TYR A 4 -3.13 20.96 8.83
N LYS A 5 -2.28 21.99 8.72
CA LYS A 5 -1.10 22.15 9.57
C LYS A 5 -1.43 22.62 10.99
N THR A 6 -2.65 23.13 11.21
CA THR A 6 -3.13 23.59 12.52
C THR A 6 -3.72 22.44 13.33
N LYS A 7 -3.87 22.59 14.67
CA LYS A 7 -4.56 21.58 15.49
C LYS A 7 -5.99 21.33 15.00
N LYS A 8 -6.73 22.39 14.67
CA LYS A 8 -8.11 22.31 14.16
C LYS A 8 -8.15 21.62 12.79
N GLY A 9 -7.25 21.99 11.88
CA GLY A 9 -7.13 21.34 10.58
C GLY A 9 -6.75 19.86 10.70
N SER A 10 -5.83 19.51 11.61
CA SER A 10 -5.48 18.11 11.84
C SER A 10 -6.65 17.29 12.41
N ALA A 11 -7.52 17.89 13.22
CA ALA A 11 -8.74 17.23 13.69
C ALA A 11 -9.77 17.04 12.56
N GLU A 12 -9.91 18.03 11.67
CA GLU A 12 -10.75 17.90 10.47
C GLU A 12 -10.22 16.81 9.53
N LEU A 13 -8.90 16.73 9.33
CA LEU A 13 -8.26 15.67 8.57
C LEU A 13 -8.57 14.29 9.15
N ALA A 14 -8.46 14.14 10.48
CA ALA A 14 -8.80 12.89 11.16
C ALA A 14 -10.27 12.51 10.94
N LYS A 15 -11.19 13.48 11.00
CA LYS A 15 -12.61 13.25 10.73
C LYS A 15 -12.85 12.73 9.31
N LYS A 16 -12.26 13.37 8.30
CA LYS A 16 -12.39 12.94 6.89
C LYS A 16 -11.79 11.56 6.63
N ILE A 17 -10.67 11.26 7.28
CA ILE A 17 -10.06 9.91 7.22
C ILE A 17 -11.02 8.87 7.81
N GLU A 18 -11.65 9.15 8.95
CA GLU A 18 -12.62 8.21 9.53
C GLU A 18 -13.89 8.08 8.68
N GLU A 19 -14.36 9.18 8.08
CA GLU A 19 -15.45 9.17 7.10
C GLU A 19 -15.14 8.24 5.93
N TYR A 20 -13.91 8.27 5.38
CA TYR A 20 -13.47 7.34 4.34
C TYR A 20 -13.59 5.87 4.79
N PHE A 21 -13.07 5.53 5.97
CA PHE A 21 -13.12 4.16 6.45
C PHE A 21 -14.55 3.70 6.72
N SER A 22 -15.37 4.55 7.34
CA SER A 22 -16.78 4.28 7.59
C SER A 22 -17.57 4.05 6.29
N LEU A 23 -17.26 4.78 5.22
CA LEU A 23 -17.85 4.56 3.89
C LEU A 23 -17.44 3.21 3.29
N CYS A 24 -16.21 2.75 3.51
CA CYS A 24 -15.77 1.43 3.09
C CYS A 24 -16.46 0.33 3.91
N ASP A 25 -16.54 0.49 5.22
CA ASP A 25 -17.17 -0.47 6.14
C ASP A 25 -18.66 -0.62 5.85
N SER A 26 -19.35 0.51 5.68
CA SER A 26 -20.78 0.52 5.36
C SER A 26 -21.08 -0.16 4.01
N ALA A 27 -20.15 -0.09 3.05
CA ALA A 27 -20.28 -0.76 1.76
C ALA A 27 -20.08 -2.29 1.86
N ASN A 28 -19.36 -2.76 2.88
CA ASN A 28 -19.02 -4.16 3.08
C ASN A 28 -20.10 -4.97 3.82
N GLY A 29 -21.13 -4.29 4.35
CA GLY A 29 -22.13 -4.91 5.22
C GLY A 29 -21.53 -5.23 6.60
N GLY A 30 -22.36 -5.13 7.64
CA GLY A 30 -21.90 -5.44 9.00
C GLY A 30 -21.40 -6.89 9.12
N ILE A 31 -20.47 -7.13 10.04
CA ILE A 31 -20.04 -8.47 10.43
C ILE A 31 -21.29 -9.29 10.82
N GLY A 32 -21.65 -10.29 10.00
CA GLY A 32 -22.76 -11.21 10.29
C GLY A 32 -23.92 -11.20 9.28
N GLU A 33 -23.96 -10.28 8.31
CA GLU A 33 -24.91 -10.41 7.19
C GLU A 33 -24.42 -11.50 6.22
N LYS A 34 -25.32 -12.42 5.82
CA LYS A 34 -25.03 -13.47 4.84
C LYS A 34 -24.34 -12.84 3.64
N LYS A 35 -23.10 -13.27 3.34
CA LYS A 35 -22.25 -12.80 2.22
C LYS A 35 -23.12 -12.39 1.04
N ALA A 36 -23.48 -11.11 0.98
CA ALA A 36 -24.15 -10.58 -0.18
C ALA A 36 -23.13 -10.72 -1.30
N THR A 37 -23.59 -11.07 -2.49
CA THR A 37 -22.83 -11.18 -3.74
C THR A 37 -22.17 -9.86 -4.17
N LYS A 38 -22.07 -8.87 -3.28
CA LYS A 38 -21.44 -7.58 -3.51
C LYS A 38 -19.93 -7.70 -3.28
N PRO A 39 -19.11 -7.13 -4.18
CA PRO A 39 -17.68 -7.08 -3.98
C PRO A 39 -17.35 -6.26 -2.72
N ILE A 40 -16.45 -6.80 -1.89
CA ILE A 40 -15.89 -6.08 -0.74
C ILE A 40 -15.14 -4.86 -1.26
N LYS A 41 -15.46 -3.68 -0.73
CA LYS A 41 -14.73 -2.44 -0.92
C LYS A 41 -13.47 -2.44 -0.05
N PRO A 42 -12.27 -2.54 -0.63
CA PRO A 42 -11.03 -2.54 0.14
C PRO A 42 -10.67 -1.14 0.61
N TYR A 43 -9.89 -1.06 1.69
CA TYR A 43 -9.16 0.16 2.00
C TYR A 43 -7.94 0.28 1.08
N THR A 44 -7.75 1.43 0.46
CA THR A 44 -6.59 1.69 -0.41
C THR A 44 -6.05 3.10 -0.17
N LEU A 45 -4.74 3.29 -0.34
CA LEU A 45 -4.15 4.63 -0.22
C LEU A 45 -4.71 5.58 -1.28
N SER A 46 -4.84 5.11 -2.53
CA SER A 46 -5.42 5.87 -3.63
C SER A 46 -6.88 6.26 -3.38
N GLY A 47 -7.67 5.36 -2.78
CA GLY A 47 -9.06 5.64 -2.41
C GLY A 47 -9.16 6.68 -1.31
N LEU A 48 -8.28 6.62 -0.30
CA LEU A 48 -8.21 7.64 0.74
C LEU A 48 -7.83 9.00 0.16
N LEU A 49 -6.80 9.05 -0.69
CA LEU A 49 -6.34 10.28 -1.33
C LEU A 49 -7.44 10.92 -2.19
N PHE A 50 -8.16 10.10 -2.95
CA PHE A 50 -9.32 10.54 -3.72
C PHE A 50 -10.40 11.14 -2.81
N HIS A 51 -10.72 10.50 -1.69
CA HIS A 51 -11.70 11.01 -0.74
C HIS A 51 -11.29 12.34 -0.08
N LEU A 52 -9.99 12.52 0.16
CA LEU A 52 -9.43 13.74 0.73
C LEU A 52 -9.25 14.88 -0.29
N ASP A 53 -9.52 14.62 -1.57
CA ASP A 53 -9.22 15.52 -2.69
C ASP A 53 -7.74 15.96 -2.66
N MET A 54 -6.85 14.96 -2.59
CA MET A 54 -5.42 15.16 -2.35
C MET A 54 -4.57 14.30 -3.27
N SER A 55 -3.49 14.87 -3.79
CA SER A 55 -2.45 14.16 -4.51
C SER A 55 -1.43 13.48 -3.57
N ALA A 56 -0.68 12.51 -4.08
CA ALA A 56 0.40 11.88 -3.32
C ALA A 56 1.46 12.90 -2.85
N LYS A 57 1.80 13.89 -3.68
CA LYS A 57 2.77 14.95 -3.34
C LYS A 57 2.30 15.84 -2.20
N GLU A 58 1.00 16.12 -2.13
CA GLU A 58 0.41 16.88 -1.02
C GLU A 58 0.42 16.07 0.28
N LEU A 59 0.18 14.76 0.19
CA LEU A 59 0.31 13.85 1.34
C LEU A 59 1.74 13.86 1.89
N ASP A 60 2.74 13.76 1.01
CA ASP A 60 4.16 13.80 1.40
C ASP A 60 4.52 15.11 2.11
N THR A 61 3.96 16.22 1.62
CA THR A 61 4.13 17.55 2.24
C THR A 61 3.52 17.59 3.65
N LEU A 62 2.37 16.96 3.87
CA LEU A 62 1.72 16.90 5.18
C LEU A 62 2.44 15.97 6.15
N LEU A 63 3.08 14.90 5.66
CA LEU A 63 3.88 13.99 6.49
C LEU A 63 5.10 14.67 7.13
N GLN A 64 5.58 15.77 6.55
CA GLN A 64 6.65 16.59 7.15
C GLN A 64 6.19 17.45 8.33
N VAL A 65 4.88 17.56 8.58
CA VAL A 65 4.31 18.39 9.66
C VAL A 65 3.79 17.49 10.78
N ARG A 66 4.34 17.64 11.99
CA ARG A 66 4.11 16.71 13.12
C ARG A 66 2.64 16.38 13.41
N ALA A 67 1.75 17.38 13.41
CA ALA A 67 0.33 17.18 13.74
C ALA A 67 -0.41 16.28 12.71
N PRO A 68 -0.53 16.66 11.43
CA PRO A 68 -1.16 15.82 10.42
C PRO A 68 -0.39 14.52 10.16
N SER A 69 0.94 14.50 10.31
CA SER A 69 1.76 13.31 10.12
C SER A 69 1.33 12.13 10.98
N ARG A 70 1.00 12.38 12.26
CA ARG A 70 0.51 11.32 13.17
C ARG A 70 -0.81 10.71 12.68
N VAL A 71 -1.72 11.55 12.20
CA VAL A 71 -3.05 11.14 11.72
C VAL A 71 -2.93 10.33 10.43
N ILE A 72 -2.15 10.84 9.46
CA ILE A 72 -1.91 10.15 8.18
C ILE A 72 -1.18 8.82 8.40
N SER A 73 -0.17 8.79 9.28
CA SER A 73 0.56 7.56 9.60
C SER A 73 -0.35 6.49 10.20
N GLY A 74 -1.30 6.88 11.04
CA GLY A 74 -2.32 5.98 11.56
C GLY A 74 -3.21 5.40 10.46
N ALA A 75 -3.66 6.23 9.53
CA ALA A 75 -4.45 5.79 8.37
C ALA A 75 -3.66 4.83 7.47
N LYS A 76 -2.39 5.13 7.17
CA LYS A 76 -1.51 4.24 6.40
C LYS A 76 -1.40 2.86 7.06
N ARG A 77 -1.13 2.80 8.36
CA ARG A 77 -1.04 1.53 9.11
C ARG A 77 -2.34 0.75 9.09
N ARG A 78 -3.50 1.42 9.18
CA ARG A 78 -4.83 0.75 9.08
C ARG A 78 -5.04 0.13 7.69
N ILE A 79 -4.64 0.83 6.63
CA ILE A 79 -4.71 0.31 5.26
C ILE A 79 -3.75 -0.88 5.09
N GLU A 80 -2.52 -0.74 5.57
CA GLU A 80 -1.48 -1.78 5.51
C GLU A 80 -1.95 -3.07 6.18
N ALA A 81 -2.40 -2.99 7.45
CA ALA A 81 -2.93 -4.14 8.19
C ALA A 81 -4.13 -4.77 7.49
N TYR A 82 -5.06 -3.96 6.98
CA TYR A 82 -6.22 -4.47 6.23
C TYR A 82 -5.78 -5.29 5.00
N ILE A 83 -4.80 -4.79 4.23
CA ILE A 83 -4.31 -5.48 3.04
C ILE A 83 -3.65 -6.81 3.41
N GLU A 84 -2.80 -6.81 4.44
CA GLU A 84 -2.13 -8.00 4.94
C GLU A 84 -3.13 -9.06 5.42
N GLU A 85 -4.01 -8.69 6.36
CA GLU A 85 -5.00 -9.59 6.95
C GLU A 85 -5.94 -10.18 5.90
N ASN A 86 -6.43 -9.35 4.97
CA ASN A 86 -7.33 -9.84 3.92
C ASN A 86 -6.62 -10.66 2.84
N SER A 87 -5.33 -10.43 2.61
CA SER A 87 -4.52 -11.32 1.76
C SER A 87 -4.34 -12.69 2.42
N LEU A 88 -4.05 -12.73 3.72
CA LEU A 88 -3.89 -13.99 4.48
C LEU A 88 -5.20 -14.79 4.57
N ASN A 89 -6.34 -14.09 4.67
CA ASN A 89 -7.67 -14.72 4.70
C ASN A 89 -8.20 -15.12 3.31
N GLY A 90 -7.46 -14.85 2.22
CA GLY A 90 -7.89 -15.13 0.85
C GLY A 90 -9.00 -14.21 0.31
N ASN A 91 -9.27 -13.10 1.01
CA ASN A 91 -10.23 -12.08 0.58
C ASN A 91 -9.64 -11.10 -0.45
N LEU A 92 -8.31 -11.04 -0.55
CA LEU A 92 -7.58 -10.28 -1.55
C LEU A 92 -6.63 -11.18 -2.34
N SER A 93 -6.40 -10.82 -3.60
CA SER A 93 -5.34 -11.45 -4.40
C SER A 93 -3.98 -11.16 -3.77
N ALA A 94 -3.21 -12.21 -3.49
CA ALA A 94 -1.87 -12.10 -2.91
C ALA A 94 -0.94 -11.22 -3.77
N THR A 95 -1.02 -11.33 -5.09
CA THR A 95 -0.22 -10.49 -6.02
C THR A 95 -0.63 -9.02 -5.93
N ALA A 96 -1.93 -8.74 -5.89
CA ALA A 96 -2.43 -7.37 -5.78
C ALA A 96 -2.07 -6.75 -4.43
N ALA A 97 -2.18 -7.52 -3.34
CA ALA A 97 -1.78 -7.13 -2.00
C ALA A 97 -0.29 -6.82 -1.94
N PHE A 98 0.58 -7.72 -2.42
CA PHE A 98 2.03 -7.52 -2.46
C PHE A 98 2.43 -6.28 -3.26
N ASN A 99 1.87 -6.10 -4.46
CA ASN A 99 2.15 -4.91 -5.28
C ASN A 99 1.73 -3.63 -4.56
N SER A 100 0.57 -3.62 -3.91
CA SER A 100 0.11 -2.44 -3.14
C SER A 100 1.02 -2.13 -1.95
N LEU A 101 1.41 -3.16 -1.20
CA LEU A 101 2.33 -3.06 -0.06
C LEU A 101 3.72 -2.56 -0.51
N LYS A 102 4.22 -3.06 -1.63
CA LYS A 102 5.49 -2.63 -2.21
C LYS A 102 5.46 -1.16 -2.63
N GLU A 103 4.49 -0.76 -3.43
CA GLU A 103 4.43 0.58 -4.02
C GLU A 103 4.10 1.69 -3.01
N HIS A 104 3.37 1.39 -1.93
CA HIS A 104 2.83 2.43 -1.03
C HIS A 104 3.32 2.35 0.42
N PHE A 105 3.84 1.19 0.83
CA PHE A 105 4.23 0.90 2.21
C PHE A 105 5.69 0.45 2.35
N GLY A 106 6.44 0.38 1.23
CA GLY A 106 7.88 0.11 1.25
C GLY A 106 8.23 -1.34 1.55
N TRP A 107 7.28 -2.27 1.38
CA TRP A 107 7.59 -3.68 1.46
C TRP A 107 8.50 -4.07 0.31
N SER A 108 9.57 -4.77 0.62
CA SER A 108 10.43 -5.38 -0.39
C SER A 108 10.63 -6.84 -0.03
N ALA A 109 10.75 -7.68 -1.05
CA ALA A 109 11.43 -8.94 -0.84
C ALA A 109 12.86 -8.59 -0.40
N LYS A 110 13.35 -9.23 0.67
CA LYS A 110 14.80 -9.30 0.85
C LYS A 110 15.33 -9.96 -0.41
N GLU A 111 16.11 -9.22 -1.19
CA GLU A 111 17.00 -9.88 -2.13
C GLU A 111 17.79 -10.85 -1.24
N SER A 112 17.70 -12.15 -1.54
CA SER A 112 18.71 -13.07 -1.02
C SER A 112 20.04 -12.40 -1.33
N GLU A 113 20.82 -12.10 -0.30
CA GLU A 113 22.20 -11.65 -0.48
C GLU A 113 22.74 -12.48 -1.62
N LYS A 114 23.16 -11.82 -2.70
CA LYS A 114 23.94 -12.52 -3.71
C LYS A 114 25.05 -13.15 -2.89
N ASP A 115 24.98 -14.47 -2.70
CA ASP A 115 26.11 -15.26 -2.23
C ASP A 115 27.30 -14.63 -2.94
N GLU A 116 28.25 -14.14 -2.15
CA GLU A 116 29.48 -13.59 -2.69
C GLU A 116 29.94 -14.57 -3.75
N THR A 117 29.74 -14.21 -5.01
CA THR A 117 30.03 -15.10 -6.11
C THR A 117 31.54 -15.21 -6.10
N GLU A 118 32.07 -16.25 -5.44
CA GLU A 118 33.36 -16.80 -5.78
C GLU A 118 33.34 -16.90 -7.31
N GLY A 119 34.18 -16.09 -7.96
CA GLY A 119 34.06 -15.80 -9.38
C GLY A 119 33.94 -17.10 -10.16
N PHE A 120 32.82 -17.29 -10.85
CA PHE A 120 32.66 -18.43 -11.73
C PHE A 120 33.26 -18.07 -13.09
N THR A 121 34.27 -18.81 -13.50
CA THR A 121 34.89 -18.66 -14.81
C THR A 121 34.10 -19.49 -15.83
N VAL A 122 33.57 -18.81 -16.86
CA VAL A 122 32.99 -19.46 -18.04
C VAL A 122 34.12 -19.67 -19.05
N GLU A 123 34.52 -20.90 -19.30
CA GLU A 123 35.34 -21.26 -20.45
C GLU A 123 34.43 -21.74 -21.58
N LEU A 124 34.44 -21.00 -22.70
CA LEU A 124 33.74 -21.41 -23.91
C LEU A 124 34.62 -22.41 -24.66
N SER A 125 34.07 -23.55 -25.05
CA SER A 125 34.77 -24.49 -25.92
C SER A 125 34.82 -23.97 -27.36
N ASP A 126 35.84 -24.39 -28.10
CA ASP A 126 36.07 -24.05 -29.52
C ASP A 126 34.87 -24.38 -30.44
N ASP A 127 33.92 -25.21 -29.98
CA ASP A 127 32.67 -25.49 -30.68
C ASP A 127 31.74 -24.27 -30.83
N ALA A 128 31.96 -23.21 -30.04
CA ALA A 128 31.21 -21.96 -30.18
C ALA A 128 31.50 -21.25 -31.53
N GLU A 129 32.68 -21.47 -32.12
CA GLU A 129 33.03 -20.92 -33.45
C GLU A 129 32.23 -21.56 -34.58
N ARG A 130 31.70 -22.78 -34.38
CA ARG A 130 30.89 -23.49 -35.39
C ARG A 130 29.48 -22.93 -35.58
N PHE A 131 28.99 -22.14 -34.63
CA PHE A 131 27.65 -21.54 -34.69
C PHE A 131 27.66 -20.06 -35.12
N GLY A 132 28.84 -19.52 -35.47
CA GLY A 132 29.03 -18.17 -35.99
C GLY A 132 29.38 -18.15 -37.48
N ALA A 133 28.41 -18.46 -38.35
CA ALA A 133 28.45 -18.16 -39.78
C ALA A 133 27.08 -17.69 -40.27
#